data_AF-A0A4U8SBF0-F1
#
_entry.id   AF-A0A4U8SBF0-F1
#
_cell.length_a   1.000
_cell.length_b   1.000
_cell.length_c   1.000
_cell.angle_alpha   90.00
_cell.angle_beta   90.00
_cell.angle_gamma   90.00
#
_symmetry.space_group_name_H-M   'P 1'
#
loop_
_entity.id
_entity.type
_entity.pdbx_description
1 polymer ?
#
loop_
_entity_poly.entity_id
_entity_poly.type
_entity_poly.pdbx_seq_one_letter_code
_entity_poly.pdbx_strand_id
1 'polypeptide(L)' 'MWWIKQFIEKLPIVKIDSKNQKTADSIIALVDKILRAKAKDSTTNTSELESEIDNLVYKLYSLINEEIAIIDEKN' A
#
# COMPACT_ATOMS: atom_id res chain seq x y z
N MET A 1 -7.84 22.39 -5.11
CA MET A 1 -6.87 22.86 -4.11
C MET A 1 -5.46 22.71 -4.69
N TRP A 2 -4.86 23.81 -5.17
CA TRP A 2 -3.68 23.81 -6.04
C TRP A 2 -2.37 23.35 -5.35
N TRP A 3 -2.28 23.53 -4.02
CA TRP A 3 -1.10 23.11 -3.24
C TRP A 3 -0.96 21.59 -3.12
N ILE A 4 -2.05 20.82 -3.12
CA ILE A 4 -1.99 19.35 -2.99
C ILE A 4 -1.29 18.70 -4.21
N LYS A 5 -1.53 19.23 -5.42
CA LYS A 5 -0.91 18.71 -6.65
C LYS A 5 0.62 18.76 -6.60
N GLN A 6 1.18 19.86 -6.11
CA GLN A 6 2.63 20.08 -6.05
C GLN A 6 3.38 19.10 -5.13
N PHE A 7 2.70 18.53 -4.13
CA PHE A 7 3.29 17.52 -3.24
C PHE A 7 3.13 16.11 -3.79
N ILE A 8 1.97 15.79 -4.38
CA ILE A 8 1.70 14.46 -4.97
C ILE A 8 2.64 14.17 -6.15
N GLU A 9 2.87 15.16 -7.02
CA GLU A 9 3.77 15.02 -8.18
C GLU A 9 5.24 14.76 -7.81
N LYS A 10 5.63 15.05 -6.56
CA LYS A 10 6.99 14.84 -6.05
C LYS A 10 7.20 13.48 -5.40
N LEU A 11 6.14 12.70 -5.20
CA LEU A 11 6.27 11.38 -4.61
C LEU A 11 6.94 10.43 -5.61
N PRO A 12 7.97 9.67 -5.19
CA PRO A 12 8.59 8.68 -6.06
C PRO A 12 7.64 7.48 -6.22
N ILE A 13 6.80 7.51 -7.25
CA ILE A 13 5.92 6.38 -7.57
C ILE A 13 6.72 5.34 -8.35
N VAL A 14 6.88 4.15 -7.77
CA VAL A 14 7.50 3.00 -8.44
C VAL A 14 6.68 2.66 -9.68
N LYS A 15 7.34 2.60 -10.84
CA LYS A 15 6.72 2.15 -12.08
C LYS A 15 6.56 0.63 -12.06
N ILE A 16 5.42 0.15 -12.52
CA ILE A 16 5.20 -1.28 -12.66
C ILE A 16 6.02 -1.79 -13.87
N ASP A 17 6.79 -2.84 -13.64
CA ASP A 17 7.61 -3.55 -14.61
C ASP A 17 7.42 -5.07 -14.46
N SER A 18 8.08 -5.86 -15.31
CA SER A 18 7.95 -7.32 -15.27
C SER A 18 8.43 -7.97 -13.98
N LYS A 19 9.26 -7.30 -13.17
CA LYS A 19 9.80 -7.83 -11.91
C LYS A 19 8.83 -7.61 -10.75
N ASN A 20 8.12 -6.49 -10.75
CA ASN A 20 7.19 -6.14 -9.68
C ASN A 20 5.71 -6.34 -10.04
N GLN A 21 5.39 -6.70 -11.30
CA GLN A 21 4.03 -6.98 -11.77
C GLN A 21 3.29 -7.95 -10.84
N LYS A 22 3.94 -9.04 -10.45
CA LYS A 22 3.32 -10.03 -9.54
C LYS A 22 2.95 -9.44 -8.18
N THR A 23 3.81 -8.58 -7.62
CA THR A 23 3.54 -7.89 -6.36
C THR A 23 2.40 -6.91 -6.52
N ALA A 24 2.38 -6.15 -7.63
CA ALA A 24 1.29 -5.22 -7.93
C ALA A 24 -0.05 -5.94 -8.11
N ASP A 25 -0.09 -7.06 -8.84
CA ASP A 25 -1.29 -7.86 -9.04
C ASP A 25 -1.82 -8.41 -7.70
N SER A 26 -0.93 -8.86 -6.81
CA SER A 26 -1.30 -9.29 -5.46
C SER A 26 -1.90 -8.15 -4.63
N ILE A 27 -1.28 -6.96 -4.67
CA ILE A 27 -1.81 -5.77 -3.96
C ILE A 27 -3.20 -5.42 -4.49
N ILE A 28 -3.40 -5.40 -5.81
CA ILE A 28 -4.70 -5.12 -6.44
C ILE A 28 -5.75 -6.14 -5.97
N ALA A 29 -5.43 -7.43 -5.97
CA ALA A 29 -6.35 -8.47 -5.53
C ALA A 29 -6.74 -8.34 -4.04
N LEU A 30 -5.79 -8.00 -3.16
CA LEU A 30 -6.04 -7.77 -1.74
C LEU A 30 -6.92 -6.51 -1.53
N VAL A 31 -6.62 -5.42 -2.23
CA VAL A 31 -7.43 -4.19 -2.19
C VAL A 31 -8.86 -4.47 -2.65
N ASP A 32 -9.05 -5.22 -3.74
CA ASP A 32 -10.38 -5.63 -4.21
C ASP A 32 -11.14 -6.44 -3.14
N LYS A 33 -10.45 -7.32 -2.41
CA LYS A 33 -11.04 -8.09 -1.31
C LYS A 33 -11.48 -7.18 -0.15
N ILE A 34 -10.64 -6.21 0.24
CA ILE A 34 -10.95 -5.22 1.26
C ILE A 34 -12.16 -4.39 0.85
N LEU A 35 -12.17 -3.88 -0.39
CA LEU A 35 -13.27 -3.08 -0.91
C LEU A 35 -14.59 -3.85 -0.91
N ARG A 36 -14.58 -5.13 -1.32
CA ARG A 36 -15.77 -6.00 -1.26
C ARG A 36 -16.23 -6.25 0.17
N ALA A 37 -15.31 -6.47 1.11
CA ALA A 37 -15.62 -6.66 2.52
C ALA A 37 -16.27 -5.41 3.13
N LYS A 38 -15.64 -4.25 2.94
CA LYS A 38 -16.13 -2.95 3.44
C LYS A 38 -17.43 -2.51 2.76
N ALA A 39 -17.65 -2.87 1.49
CA ALA A 39 -18.90 -2.61 0.79
C ALA A 39 -20.07 -3.45 1.36
N LYS A 40 -19.79 -4.66 1.84
CA LYS A 40 -20.79 -5.51 2.49
C LYS A 40 -21.07 -5.05 3.92
N ASP A 41 -20.02 -4.71 4.66
CA ASP A 41 -20.12 -4.18 6.01
C ASP A 41 -18.94 -3.24 6.30
N SER A 42 -19.25 -1.95 6.48
CA SER A 42 -18.28 -0.89 6.72
C SER A 42 -17.50 -1.07 8.02
N THR A 43 -17.99 -1.92 8.95
CA THR A 43 -17.33 -2.20 10.23
C THR A 43 -16.46 -3.46 10.21
N THR A 44 -16.41 -4.16 9.07
CA THR A 44 -15.58 -5.35 8.92
C THR A 44 -14.11 -5.00 9.12
N ASN A 45 -13.48 -5.69 10.07
CA ASN A 45 -12.06 -5.56 10.31
C ASN A 45 -11.27 -6.15 9.14
N THR A 46 -10.48 -5.30 8.48
CA THR A 46 -9.59 -5.67 7.37
C THR A 46 -8.12 -5.48 7.72
N SER A 47 -7.78 -5.26 9.00
CA SER A 47 -6.43 -4.91 9.44
C SER A 47 -5.39 -5.95 9.02
N GLU A 48 -5.73 -7.25 9.03
CA GLU A 48 -4.81 -8.30 8.56
C GLU A 48 -4.49 -8.17 7.07
N LEU A 49 -5.49 -7.86 6.23
CA LEU A 49 -5.30 -7.65 4.79
C LEU A 49 -4.54 -6.36 4.51
N GLU A 50 -4.78 -5.32 5.32
CA GLU A 50 -4.06 -4.04 5.24
C GLU A 50 -2.58 -4.24 5.60
N SER A 51 -2.26 -4.96 6.69
CA SER A 51 -0.89 -5.30 7.05
C SER A 51 -0.18 -6.17 6.00
N GLU A 52 -0.90 -7.06 5.31
CA GLU A 52 -0.33 -7.82 4.19
C GLU A 52 0.02 -6.89 3.01
N ILE A 53 -0.83 -5.91 2.70
CA ILE A 53 -0.56 -4.88 1.69
C ILE A 53 0.66 -4.06 2.09
N ASP A 54 0.77 -3.62 3.35
CA ASP A 54 1.90 -2.84 3.85
C ASP A 54 3.23 -3.59 3.62
N ASN A 55 3.29 -4.87 3.99
CA ASN A 55 4.45 -5.72 3.74
C ASN A 55 4.82 -5.84 2.26
N LEU A 56 3.83 -5.96 1.37
CA LEU A 56 4.05 -6.01 -0.08
C LEU A 56 4.56 -4.67 -0.62
N VAL A 57 4.05 -3.56 -0.09
CA VAL A 57 4.51 -2.20 -0.42
C VAL A 57 5.93 -1.98 0.08
N TYR A 58 6.27 -2.37 1.30
CA TYR A 58 7.64 -2.29 1.83
C TYR A 58 8.62 -3.06 0.95
N LYS A 59 8.24 -4.27 0.53
CA LYS A 59 9.03 -5.06 -0.42
C LYS A 59 9.15 -4.39 -1.79
N LEU A 60 8.09 -3.73 -2.28
CA LEU A 60 8.10 -3.01 -3.55
C LEU A 60 9.11 -1.85 -3.55
N TYR A 61 9.24 -1.16 -2.42
CA TYR A 61 10.20 -0.08 -2.22
C TYR A 61 11.57 -0.56 -1.72
N SER A 62 11.76 -1.87 -1.54
CA SER A 62 12.98 -2.48 -0.99
C SER A 62 13.38 -1.89 0.37
N LEU A 63 12.39 -1.52 1.19
CA LEU A 63 12.64 -0.96 2.52
C LEU A 63 13.22 -2.03 3.44
N ILE A 64 14.17 -1.62 4.29
CA ILE A 64 14.72 -2.47 5.33
C ILE A 64 13.93 -2.31 6.64
N ASN A 65 14.05 -3.29 7.54
CA ASN A 65 13.31 -3.30 8.81
C ASN A 65 13.51 -2.02 9.65
N GLU A 66 14.71 -1.42 9.58
CA GLU A 66 15.03 -0.17 10.27
C GLU A 66 14.24 1.02 9.69
N GLU A 67 14.04 1.05 8.37
CA GLU A 67 13.23 2.09 7.71
C GLU A 67 11.73 1.88 7.98
N ILE A 68 11.28 0.62 7.98
CA ILE A 68 9.91 0.25 8.30
C ILE A 68 9.56 0.67 9.74
N ALA A 69 10.47 0.41 10.70
CA ALA A 69 10.26 0.79 12.09
C ALA A 69 10.05 2.30 12.27
N ILE A 70 10.76 3.14 11.50
CA ILE A 70 10.59 4.61 11.53
C ILE A 70 9.21 5.03 11.00
N ILE A 71 8.65 4.29 10.04
CA ILE A 71 7.34 4.55 9.45
C ILE A 71 6.24 4.14 10.42
N ASP A 72 6.34 2.92 10.98
CA ASP A 72 5.33 2.37 11.90
C ASP A 72 5.33 3.08 13.26
N GLU A 73 6.49 3.53 13.77
CA GLU A 73 6.57 4.32 15.01
C GLU A 73 5.91 5.71 14.89
N LYS A 74 5.72 6.19 13.66
CA LYS A 74 5.07 7.48 13.38
C LYS A 74 3.55 7.41 13.22
N ASN A 75 2.96 6.21 13.20
CA ASN A 75 1.51 6.00 13.04
C ASN A 75 0.77 5.90 14.38
#